data_AF-A0A1Z8L5G4-F1
#
_entry.id   AF-A0A1Z8L5G4-F1
#
_cell.length_a   1.000
_cell.length_b   1.000
_cell.length_c   1.000
_cell.angle_alpha   90.00
_cell.angle_beta   90.00
_cell.angle_gamma   90.00
#
_symmetry.space_group_name_H-M   'P 1'
#
loop_
_entity.id
_entity.type
_entity.pdbx_description
1 polymer ?
#
loop_
_entity_poly.entity_id
_entity_poly.type
_entity_poly.pdbx_seq_one_letter_code
_entity_poly.pdbx_strand_id
1 'polypeptide(L)'
;MKFKFNYLILAAFLTANFSAKAIPTPEAVEPQYDDDGNPTYKVVYGKGDRLKEDGTPLNLIQIECQGKAVDMVSDDELDKCRDDDSLVEMKYGWMDFATYKGWRSYHAECHVCHGPDAMGSTYAPSLMTSVQNGMTWDAFFDVIINGRGVEQGAQKGNVMPAFGENTNVAPHIEDMFRYVKARADGKIRRGVRLPKLPKFKEE
;
A
#
# COMPACT_ATOMS: atom_id res chain seq x y z
N MET A 1 16.98 -67.18 -35.73
CA MET A 1 16.93 -65.76 -36.15
C MET A 1 16.47 -64.94 -34.95
N LYS A 2 17.38 -64.24 -34.25
CA LYS A 2 17.06 -63.39 -33.09
C LYS A 2 17.62 -62.01 -33.39
N PHE A 3 16.75 -61.05 -33.73
CA PHE A 3 17.13 -59.65 -33.91
C PHE A 3 17.26 -58.98 -32.54
N LYS A 4 18.45 -58.48 -32.20
CA LYS A 4 18.67 -57.58 -31.07
C LYS A 4 18.46 -56.15 -31.58
N PHE A 5 17.44 -55.47 -31.09
CA PHE A 5 17.20 -54.06 -31.37
C PHE A 5 17.92 -53.23 -30.29
N ASN A 6 18.97 -52.51 -30.69
CA ASN A 6 19.71 -51.59 -29.83
C ASN A 6 18.87 -50.29 -29.68
N TYR A 7 18.25 -50.11 -28.53
CA TYR A 7 17.69 -48.82 -28.13
C TYR A 7 18.77 -48.03 -27.37
N LEU A 8 19.51 -47.19 -28.09
CA LEU A 8 20.35 -46.15 -27.52
C LEU A 8 20.19 -44.89 -28.37
N ILE A 9 19.00 -44.28 -28.27
CA ILE A 9 18.83 -42.86 -28.59
C ILE A 9 18.92 -42.13 -27.25
N LEU A 10 20.12 -41.67 -26.96
CA LEU A 10 20.41 -40.80 -25.82
C LEU A 10 19.77 -39.44 -26.15
N ALA A 11 18.55 -39.21 -25.66
CA ALA A 11 17.93 -37.90 -25.68
C ALA A 11 18.72 -37.00 -24.73
N ALA A 12 19.61 -36.19 -25.29
CA ALA A 12 20.25 -35.08 -24.59
C ALA A 12 19.15 -34.06 -24.25
N PHE A 13 18.55 -34.22 -23.07
CA PHE A 13 17.75 -33.16 -22.47
C PHE A 13 18.70 -31.99 -22.19
N LEU A 14 18.65 -30.97 -23.05
CA LEU A 14 19.13 -29.64 -22.71
C LEU A 14 18.34 -29.20 -21.47
N THR A 15 18.95 -29.34 -20.29
CA THR A 15 18.52 -28.61 -19.10
C THR A 15 18.85 -27.15 -19.34
N ALA A 16 17.97 -26.45 -20.05
CA ALA A 16 17.98 -25.00 -20.05
C ALA A 16 17.72 -24.57 -18.59
N ASN A 17 18.80 -24.29 -17.86
CA ASN A 17 18.75 -23.61 -16.58
C ASN A 17 18.22 -22.20 -16.85
N PHE A 18 16.90 -22.04 -16.83
CA PHE A 18 16.25 -20.74 -16.70
C PHE A 18 16.53 -20.24 -15.28
N SER A 19 17.75 -19.76 -15.05
CA SER A 19 18.06 -18.97 -13.87
C SER A 19 17.56 -17.55 -14.11
N ALA A 20 16.24 -17.37 -14.05
CA ALA A 20 15.67 -16.04 -13.89
C ALA A 20 16.16 -15.54 -12.54
N LYS A 21 17.10 -14.59 -12.52
CA LYS A 21 17.58 -13.97 -11.29
C LYS A 21 16.39 -13.27 -10.62
N ALA A 22 15.83 -13.91 -9.59
CA ALA A 22 14.77 -13.30 -8.80
C ALA A 22 15.32 -12.05 -8.12
N ILE A 23 14.64 -10.92 -8.30
CA ILE A 23 15.01 -9.67 -7.64
C ILE A 23 14.89 -9.89 -6.14
N PRO A 24 15.94 -9.65 -5.33
CA PRO A 24 15.90 -9.82 -3.89
C PRO A 24 14.70 -9.08 -3.26
N THR A 25 14.07 -9.69 -2.27
CA THR A 25 13.01 -9.04 -1.48
C THR A 25 13.59 -8.59 -0.14
N PRO A 26 13.22 -7.40 0.36
CA PRO A 26 13.53 -7.00 1.73
C PRO A 26 13.06 -8.04 2.76
N GLU A 27 13.71 -8.06 3.91
CA GLU A 27 13.31 -8.91 5.04
C GLU A 27 11.90 -8.59 5.53
N ALA A 28 11.25 -9.57 6.16
CA ALA A 28 9.95 -9.37 6.79
C ALA A 28 10.09 -8.38 7.96
N VAL A 29 9.14 -7.46 8.06
CA VAL A 29 9.10 -6.47 9.14
C VAL A 29 7.88 -6.74 10.00
N GLU A 30 8.09 -6.78 11.31
CA GLU A 30 7.04 -6.81 12.32
C GLU A 30 6.07 -5.62 12.16
N PRO A 31 4.75 -5.78 12.38
CA PRO A 31 3.83 -4.66 12.46
C PRO A 31 4.30 -3.61 13.47
N GLN A 32 4.30 -2.33 13.08
CA GLN A 32 4.78 -1.26 13.95
C GLN A 32 3.64 -0.69 14.79
N TYR A 33 4.00 -0.15 15.95
CA TYR A 33 3.15 0.62 16.84
C TYR A 33 3.87 1.89 17.27
N ASP A 34 3.14 2.98 17.55
CA ASP A 34 3.71 4.19 18.14
C ASP A 34 3.89 4.05 19.67
N ASP A 35 4.42 5.10 20.30
CA ASP A 35 4.73 5.10 21.74
C ASP A 35 3.48 4.93 22.62
N ASP A 36 2.29 5.22 22.09
CA ASP A 36 1.00 5.05 22.75
C ASP A 36 0.36 3.69 22.44
N GLY A 37 1.05 2.83 21.68
CA GLY A 37 0.58 1.52 21.26
C GLY A 37 -0.41 1.53 20.09
N ASN A 38 -0.58 2.66 19.40
CA ASN A 38 -1.46 2.70 18.23
C ASN A 38 -0.77 2.08 17.02
N PRO A 39 -1.52 1.36 16.16
CA PRO A 39 -1.04 0.87 14.88
C PRO A 39 -0.34 1.95 14.04
N THR A 40 0.90 1.68 13.62
CA THR A 40 1.62 2.53 12.67
C THR A 40 2.26 1.70 11.56
N TYR A 41 2.78 2.37 10.55
CA TYR A 41 3.38 1.77 9.36
C TYR A 41 4.90 1.87 9.42
N LYS A 42 5.57 1.02 8.65
CA LYS A 42 6.97 1.21 8.24
C LYS A 42 7.01 1.49 6.76
N VAL A 43 7.66 2.59 6.37
CA VAL A 43 8.04 2.86 4.97
C VAL A 43 9.54 3.09 4.95
N VAL A 44 10.25 2.38 4.09
CA VAL A 44 11.70 2.49 3.90
C VAL A 44 11.94 3.03 2.50
N TYR A 45 12.59 4.20 2.42
CA TYR A 45 13.05 4.79 1.17
C TYR A 45 14.49 4.38 0.86
N GLY A 46 14.76 4.06 -0.40
CA GLY A 46 16.09 3.70 -0.89
C GLY A 46 16.06 3.36 -2.37
N LYS A 47 16.89 4.04 -3.17
CA LYS A 47 16.99 3.85 -4.64
C LYS A 47 17.57 2.48 -5.08
N GLY A 48 17.74 1.51 -4.19
CA GLY A 48 18.74 0.45 -4.39
C GLY A 48 18.31 -1.01 -4.28
N ASP A 49 17.34 -1.39 -3.46
CA ASP A 49 17.25 -2.82 -3.08
C ASP A 49 16.60 -3.68 -4.18
N ARG A 50 15.91 -3.03 -5.13
CA ARG A 50 15.27 -3.68 -6.27
C ARG A 50 15.41 -2.82 -7.51
N LEU A 51 16.37 -3.18 -8.37
CA LEU A 51 16.56 -2.57 -9.68
C LEU A 51 15.98 -3.48 -10.77
N LYS A 52 15.47 -2.89 -11.85
CA LYS A 52 15.30 -3.60 -13.12
C LYS A 52 16.67 -3.99 -13.69
N GLU A 53 16.66 -4.84 -14.72
CA GLU A 53 17.89 -5.22 -15.43
C GLU A 53 18.63 -4.01 -16.03
N ASP A 54 17.89 -2.96 -16.42
CA ASP A 54 18.42 -1.69 -16.93
C ASP A 54 18.92 -0.73 -15.82
N GLY A 55 18.90 -1.15 -14.55
CA GLY A 55 19.31 -0.32 -13.41
C GLY A 55 18.25 0.66 -12.91
N THR A 56 17.05 0.70 -13.51
CA THR A 56 15.96 1.57 -13.05
C THR A 56 15.45 1.10 -11.68
N PRO A 57 15.36 2.00 -10.67
CA PRO A 57 14.76 1.67 -9.39
C PRO A 57 13.29 1.23 -9.53
N LEU A 58 12.93 0.16 -8.83
CA LEU A 58 11.54 -0.29 -8.74
C LEU A 58 10.82 0.35 -7.57
N ASN A 59 9.48 0.29 -7.60
CA ASN A 59 8.60 0.73 -6.51
C ASN A 59 8.73 2.23 -6.21
N LEU A 60 8.39 3.07 -7.18
CA LEU A 60 8.16 4.49 -6.94
C LEU A 60 6.94 4.64 -6.03
N ILE A 61 7.15 4.87 -4.74
CA ILE A 61 6.10 4.89 -3.72
C ILE A 61 5.64 6.30 -3.35
N GLN A 62 6.49 7.31 -3.57
CA GLN A 62 6.15 8.71 -3.34
C GLN A 62 6.83 9.61 -4.38
N ILE A 63 6.21 10.74 -4.67
CA ILE A 63 6.76 11.85 -5.43
C ILE A 63 6.63 13.07 -4.53
N GLU A 64 7.72 13.81 -4.35
CA GLU A 64 7.69 15.07 -3.63
C GLU A 64 7.80 16.23 -4.62
N CYS A 65 7.03 17.28 -4.39
CA CYS A 65 7.09 18.57 -5.07
C CYS A 65 7.51 19.61 -4.04
N GLN A 66 8.65 20.26 -4.26
CA GLN A 66 9.24 21.22 -3.32
C GLN A 66 9.40 20.64 -1.89
N GLY A 67 9.76 19.36 -1.79
CA GLY A 67 9.95 18.65 -0.53
C GLY A 67 8.66 18.27 0.21
N LYS A 68 7.48 18.45 -0.41
CA LYS A 68 6.18 18.02 0.12
C LYS A 68 5.63 16.88 -0.70
N ALA A 69 4.92 15.93 -0.07
CA ALA A 69 4.22 14.88 -0.79
C ALA A 69 3.29 15.47 -1.87
N VAL A 70 3.33 14.93 -3.09
CA VAL A 70 2.58 15.47 -4.24
C VAL A 70 1.07 15.53 -4.02
N ASP A 71 0.53 14.67 -3.15
CA ASP A 71 -0.91 14.67 -2.80
C ASP A 71 -1.27 15.76 -1.78
N MET A 72 -0.28 16.54 -1.30
CA MET A 72 -0.42 17.56 -0.25
C MET A 72 0.00 18.96 -0.70
N VAL A 73 0.42 19.12 -1.94
CA VAL A 73 0.73 20.43 -2.51
C VAL A 73 -0.53 21.08 -3.07
N SER A 74 -0.56 22.41 -3.08
CA SER A 74 -1.58 23.18 -3.80
C SER A 74 -1.45 23.03 -5.32
N ASP A 75 -2.51 23.34 -6.06
CA ASP A 75 -2.47 23.31 -7.53
C ASP A 75 -1.39 24.25 -8.08
N ASP A 76 -1.22 25.44 -7.48
CA ASP A 76 -0.17 26.42 -7.86
C ASP A 76 1.25 25.89 -7.61
N GLU A 77 1.48 25.15 -6.52
CA GLU A 77 2.77 24.49 -6.26
C GLU A 77 3.00 23.34 -7.24
N LEU A 78 1.95 22.57 -7.54
CA LEU A 78 2.01 21.45 -8.47
C LEU A 78 2.33 21.91 -9.89
N ASP A 79 1.77 23.02 -10.36
CA ASP A 79 2.06 23.58 -11.68
C ASP A 79 3.52 24.02 -11.81
N LYS A 80 4.11 24.60 -10.76
CA LYS A 80 5.56 24.90 -10.74
C LYS A 80 6.40 23.64 -10.87
N CYS A 81 6.03 22.56 -10.17
CA CYS A 81 6.73 21.28 -10.27
C CYS A 81 6.52 20.55 -11.60
N ARG A 82 5.45 20.87 -12.34
CA ARG A 82 5.27 20.37 -13.72
C ARG A 82 6.15 21.10 -14.73
N ASP A 83 6.42 22.38 -14.47
CA ASP A 83 7.27 23.22 -15.32
C ASP A 83 8.76 23.06 -15.02
N ASP A 84 9.13 22.62 -13.81
CA ASP A 84 10.51 22.47 -13.35
C ASP A 84 10.74 21.15 -12.61
N ASP A 85 11.28 20.17 -13.35
CA ASP A 85 11.66 18.85 -12.83
C ASP A 85 12.68 18.93 -11.67
N SER A 86 13.44 20.03 -11.53
CA SER A 86 14.40 20.18 -10.42
C SER A 86 13.72 20.35 -9.06
N LEU A 87 12.42 20.66 -9.05
CA LEU A 87 11.58 20.73 -7.86
C LEU A 87 10.96 19.39 -7.47
N VAL A 88 11.16 18.35 -8.29
CA VAL A 88 10.51 17.05 -8.14
C VAL A 88 11.50 16.01 -7.61
N GLU A 89 11.14 15.34 -6.53
CA GLU A 89 11.91 14.20 -6.01
C GLU A 89 11.11 12.89 -6.08
N MET A 90 11.67 11.93 -6.82
CA MET A 90 11.12 10.58 -6.94
C MET A 90 11.63 9.71 -5.78
N LYS A 91 10.73 9.28 -4.89
CA LYS A 91 11.03 8.43 -3.74
C LYS A 91 10.68 6.97 -4.03
N TYR A 92 11.71 6.15 -4.16
CA TYR A 92 11.59 4.71 -4.34
C TYR A 92 11.74 3.99 -3.00
N GLY A 93 11.00 2.90 -2.80
CA GLY A 93 11.02 2.19 -1.53
C GLY A 93 9.96 1.12 -1.38
N TRP A 94 9.76 0.67 -0.14
CA TRP A 94 8.77 -0.33 0.22
C TRP A 94 8.20 -0.07 1.63
N MET A 95 7.26 -0.91 2.05
CA MET A 95 6.49 -0.77 3.29
C MET A 95 6.47 -2.08 4.08
N ASP A 96 6.00 -2.11 5.32
CA ASP A 96 5.73 -3.40 5.97
C ASP A 96 4.55 -4.15 5.30
N PHE A 97 4.47 -5.46 5.55
CA PHE A 97 3.41 -6.31 4.99
C PHE A 97 2.01 -5.95 5.49
N ALA A 98 1.86 -5.44 6.71
CA ALA A 98 0.57 -5.02 7.26
C ALA A 98 0.02 -3.79 6.53
N THR A 99 0.85 -2.80 6.24
CA THR A 99 0.48 -1.65 5.39
C THR A 99 0.07 -2.09 3.98
N TYR A 100 0.75 -3.08 3.39
CA TYR A 100 0.33 -3.66 2.11
C TYR A 100 -1.05 -4.35 2.19
N LYS A 101 -1.31 -5.12 3.25
CA LYS A 101 -2.65 -5.70 3.50
C LYS A 101 -3.69 -4.59 3.63
N GLY A 102 -3.37 -3.51 4.33
CA GLY A 102 -4.24 -2.36 4.51
C GLY A 102 -4.68 -1.74 3.20
N TRP A 103 -3.74 -1.51 2.30
CA TRP A 103 -4.03 -1.03 0.95
C TRP A 103 -4.96 -1.96 0.18
N ARG A 104 -4.73 -3.28 0.25
CA ARG A 104 -5.58 -4.29 -0.40
C ARG A 104 -6.99 -4.29 0.16
N SER A 105 -7.12 -4.33 1.49
CA SER A 105 -8.42 -4.40 2.16
C SER A 105 -9.20 -3.10 2.00
N TYR A 106 -8.53 -1.94 2.10
CA TYR A 106 -9.13 -0.64 1.80
C TYR A 106 -9.69 -0.60 0.37
N HIS A 107 -8.91 -1.06 -0.61
CA HIS A 107 -9.34 -1.07 -2.00
C HIS A 107 -10.47 -2.08 -2.26
N ALA A 108 -10.56 -3.16 -1.50
CA ALA A 108 -11.66 -4.10 -1.62
C ALA A 108 -12.96 -3.55 -1.02
N GLU A 109 -12.90 -2.98 0.18
CA GLU A 109 -14.09 -2.78 1.02
C GLU A 109 -14.47 -1.30 1.21
N CYS A 110 -13.53 -0.36 1.11
CA CYS A 110 -13.75 1.03 1.53
C CYS A 110 -13.75 2.04 0.37
N HIS A 111 -12.98 1.77 -0.69
CA HIS A 111 -12.74 2.72 -1.79
C HIS A 111 -14.03 3.17 -2.52
N VAL A 112 -15.06 2.32 -2.52
CA VAL A 112 -16.33 2.57 -3.23
C VAL A 112 -17.01 3.83 -2.73
N CYS A 113 -16.89 4.11 -1.42
CA CYS A 113 -17.42 5.30 -0.78
C CYS A 113 -16.32 6.33 -0.54
N HIS A 114 -15.19 5.91 0.05
CA HIS A 114 -14.11 6.82 0.46
C HIS A 114 -13.13 7.19 -0.67
N GLY A 115 -13.51 6.93 -1.92
CA GLY A 115 -12.73 7.24 -3.11
C GLY A 115 -11.53 6.32 -3.33
N PRO A 116 -10.84 6.46 -4.46
CA PRO A 116 -9.52 5.83 -4.60
C PRO A 116 -8.56 6.45 -3.58
N ASP A 117 -7.62 5.64 -3.10
CA ASP A 117 -6.46 6.14 -2.36
C ASP A 117 -6.78 6.95 -1.08
N ALA A 118 -7.94 6.73 -0.44
CA ALA A 118 -8.37 7.38 0.80
C ALA A 118 -8.66 8.90 0.69
N MET A 119 -8.84 9.41 -0.53
CA MET A 119 -9.02 10.83 -0.81
C MET A 119 -10.46 11.34 -0.66
N GLY A 120 -11.41 10.46 -0.37
CA GLY A 120 -12.82 10.81 -0.27
C GLY A 120 -13.51 10.87 -1.63
N SER A 121 -14.83 11.08 -1.59
CA SER A 121 -15.67 11.27 -2.75
C SER A 121 -16.78 12.27 -2.43
N THR A 122 -17.69 12.48 -3.37
CA THR A 122 -18.94 13.21 -3.11
C THR A 122 -19.87 12.49 -2.13
N TYR A 123 -19.64 11.19 -1.88
CA TYR A 123 -20.48 10.34 -1.02
C TYR A 123 -19.92 10.13 0.39
N ALA A 124 -18.60 10.15 0.57
CA ALA A 124 -17.99 9.94 1.88
C ALA A 124 -16.68 10.74 2.03
N PRO A 125 -16.30 11.09 3.27
CA PRO A 125 -15.17 11.97 3.53
C PRO A 125 -13.83 11.33 3.18
N SER A 126 -12.83 12.19 2.98
CA SER A 126 -11.42 11.81 2.89
C SER A 126 -10.95 11.22 4.22
N LEU A 127 -10.56 9.94 4.21
CA LEU A 127 -9.99 9.31 5.39
C LEU A 127 -8.59 9.85 5.68
N MET A 128 -7.85 10.25 4.64
CA MET A 128 -6.57 10.96 4.80
C MET A 128 -6.76 12.23 5.63
N THR A 129 -7.69 13.08 5.23
CA THR A 129 -7.98 14.34 5.92
C THR A 129 -8.52 14.10 7.33
N SER A 130 -9.28 13.01 7.52
CA SER A 130 -9.79 12.65 8.85
C SER A 130 -8.65 12.32 9.82
N VAL A 131 -7.67 11.52 9.38
CA VAL A 131 -6.46 11.19 10.16
C VAL A 131 -5.56 12.40 10.36
N GLN A 132 -5.36 13.23 9.33
CA GLN A 132 -4.61 14.50 9.43
C GLN A 132 -5.22 15.46 10.45
N ASN A 133 -6.55 15.47 10.56
CA ASN A 133 -7.28 16.31 11.51
C ASN A 133 -7.39 15.68 12.91
N GLY A 134 -6.61 14.64 13.21
CA GLY A 134 -6.50 14.07 14.55
C GLY A 134 -7.46 12.92 14.86
N MET A 135 -8.02 12.25 13.84
CA MET A 135 -8.73 10.99 14.08
C MET A 135 -7.75 9.95 14.65
N THR A 136 -8.03 9.52 15.89
CA THR A 136 -7.24 8.50 16.58
C THR A 136 -7.52 7.11 16.03
N TRP A 137 -6.64 6.16 16.34
CA TRP A 137 -6.86 4.74 16.06
C TRP A 137 -8.19 4.24 16.64
N ASP A 138 -8.46 4.51 17.92
CA ASP A 138 -9.70 4.08 18.58
C ASP A 138 -10.94 4.64 17.89
N ALA A 139 -10.92 5.92 17.50
CA ALA A 139 -12.04 6.53 16.79
C ALA A 139 -12.21 5.93 15.37
N PHE A 140 -11.12 5.63 14.68
CA PHE A 140 -11.16 4.96 13.38
C PHE A 140 -11.75 3.55 13.51
N PHE A 141 -11.31 2.79 14.51
CA PHE A 141 -11.80 1.45 14.81
C PHE A 141 -13.29 1.46 15.17
N ASP A 142 -13.70 2.30 16.13
CA ASP A 142 -15.08 2.42 16.61
C ASP A 142 -16.06 2.71 15.47
N VAL A 143 -15.72 3.65 14.59
CA VAL A 143 -16.55 4.02 13.45
C VAL A 143 -16.72 2.87 12.46
N ILE A 144 -15.67 2.06 12.24
CA ILE A 144 -15.76 0.92 11.34
C ILE A 144 -16.60 -0.19 11.97
N ILE A 145 -16.42 -0.47 13.26
CA ILE A 145 -17.17 -1.51 13.95
C ILE A 145 -18.66 -1.16 14.03
N ASN A 146 -18.98 0.06 14.47
CA ASN A 146 -20.34 0.47 14.81
C ASN A 146 -21.07 1.21 13.68
N GLY A 147 -20.36 1.62 12.64
CA GLY A 147 -20.90 2.49 11.61
C GLY A 147 -21.10 3.93 12.10
N ARG A 148 -21.63 4.79 11.23
CA ARG A 148 -21.91 6.19 11.56
C ARG A 148 -23.07 6.72 10.74
N GLY A 149 -24.15 7.11 11.40
CA GLY A 149 -25.30 7.78 10.79
C GLY A 149 -25.17 9.31 10.80
N VAL A 150 -26.18 9.97 10.23
CA VAL A 150 -26.22 11.44 10.10
C VAL A 150 -26.23 12.13 11.47
N GLU A 151 -26.97 11.60 12.44
CA GLU A 151 -27.01 12.14 13.80
C GLU A 151 -25.66 12.05 14.51
N GLN A 152 -24.81 11.11 14.09
CA GLN A 152 -23.45 10.89 14.59
C GLN A 152 -22.38 11.59 13.72
N GLY A 153 -22.79 12.49 12.82
CA GLY A 153 -21.88 13.33 12.03
C GLY A 153 -21.52 12.78 10.64
N ALA A 154 -22.25 11.78 10.12
CA ALA A 154 -22.14 11.44 8.69
C ALA A 154 -22.71 12.57 7.81
N GLN A 155 -22.26 12.64 6.55
CA GLN A 155 -22.80 13.59 5.57
C GLN A 155 -24.32 13.42 5.43
N LYS A 156 -25.05 14.53 5.27
CA LYS A 156 -26.51 14.51 5.19
C LYS A 156 -26.99 13.57 4.07
N GLY A 157 -27.80 12.59 4.44
CA GLY A 157 -28.34 11.58 3.52
C GLY A 157 -27.47 10.33 3.37
N ASN A 158 -26.32 10.27 4.05
CA ASN A 158 -25.39 9.14 3.98
C ASN A 158 -25.26 8.46 5.35
N VAL A 159 -25.02 7.16 5.32
CA VAL A 159 -24.77 6.33 6.50
C VAL A 159 -23.56 5.45 6.17
N MET A 160 -22.57 5.44 7.05
CA MET A 160 -21.51 4.44 7.01
C MET A 160 -22.03 3.17 7.71
N PRO A 161 -22.12 2.02 7.01
CA PRO A 161 -22.54 0.76 7.62
C PRO A 161 -21.59 0.31 8.73
N ALA A 162 -22.11 -0.50 9.64
CA ALA A 162 -21.30 -1.23 10.61
C ALA A 162 -20.60 -2.41 9.94
N PHE A 163 -19.31 -2.59 10.19
CA PHE A 163 -18.50 -3.67 9.64
C PHE A 163 -17.94 -4.63 10.70
N GLY A 164 -18.39 -4.52 11.97
CA GLY A 164 -17.92 -5.38 13.06
C GLY A 164 -18.12 -6.88 12.83
N GLU A 165 -19.16 -7.26 12.08
CA GLU A 165 -19.45 -8.66 11.74
C GLU A 165 -18.92 -9.07 10.36
N ASN A 166 -18.34 -8.13 9.60
CA ASN A 166 -17.83 -8.43 8.26
C ASN A 166 -16.45 -9.08 8.37
N THR A 167 -16.37 -10.36 8.02
CA THR A 167 -15.12 -11.16 8.07
C THR A 167 -14.03 -10.67 7.11
N ASN A 168 -14.38 -9.88 6.09
CA ASN A 168 -13.42 -9.27 5.17
C ASN A 168 -12.90 -7.91 5.67
N VAL A 169 -13.50 -7.33 6.71
CA VAL A 169 -13.13 -6.02 7.26
C VAL A 169 -12.61 -6.11 8.68
N ALA A 170 -13.36 -6.70 9.61
CA ALA A 170 -13.04 -6.68 11.04
C ALA A 170 -11.60 -7.15 11.38
N PRO A 171 -11.07 -8.24 10.78
CA PRO A 171 -9.69 -8.67 11.04
C PRO A 171 -8.61 -7.77 10.43
N HIS A 172 -8.99 -6.79 9.60
CA HIS A 172 -8.10 -5.98 8.77
C HIS A 172 -8.16 -4.49 9.10
N ILE A 173 -8.96 -4.06 10.08
CA ILE A 173 -9.13 -2.63 10.42
C ILE A 173 -7.78 -1.99 10.79
N GLU A 174 -7.00 -2.71 11.57
CA GLU A 174 -5.64 -2.35 11.95
C GLU A 174 -4.71 -2.16 10.74
N ASP A 175 -4.78 -3.08 9.78
CA ASP A 175 -4.00 -2.97 8.54
C ASP A 175 -4.47 -1.74 7.73
N MET A 176 -5.78 -1.54 7.61
CA MET A 176 -6.37 -0.40 6.88
C MET A 176 -5.94 0.93 7.48
N PHE A 177 -5.92 1.05 8.82
CA PHE A 177 -5.45 2.28 9.48
C PHE A 177 -3.99 2.56 9.16
N ARG A 178 -3.11 1.55 9.16
CA ARG A 178 -1.69 1.72 8.78
C ARG A 178 -1.56 2.29 7.37
N TYR A 179 -2.34 1.78 6.42
CA TYR A 179 -2.38 2.33 5.06
C TYR A 179 -2.90 3.77 5.04
N VAL A 180 -4.07 4.06 5.62
CA VAL A 180 -4.65 5.40 5.65
C VAL A 180 -3.71 6.40 6.33
N LYS A 181 -3.04 5.98 7.41
CA LYS A 181 -2.04 6.80 8.11
C LYS A 181 -0.81 7.06 7.25
N ALA A 182 -0.28 6.06 6.55
CA ALA A 182 0.83 6.25 5.61
C ALA A 182 0.48 7.22 4.47
N ARG A 183 -0.78 7.22 4.03
CA ARG A 183 -1.33 8.19 3.07
C ARG A 183 -1.39 9.59 3.69
N ALA A 184 -2.02 9.70 4.87
CA ALA A 184 -2.22 10.93 5.63
C ALA A 184 -0.91 11.64 6.00
N ASP A 185 0.16 10.86 6.25
CA ASP A 185 1.51 11.34 6.57
C ASP A 185 2.38 11.56 5.31
N GLY A 186 1.81 11.37 4.11
CA GLY A 186 2.49 11.68 2.86
C GLY A 186 3.63 10.73 2.56
N LYS A 187 3.50 9.46 2.97
CA LYS A 187 4.51 8.43 2.70
C LYS A 187 4.21 7.58 1.48
N ILE A 188 2.94 7.55 1.06
CA ILE A 188 2.47 6.82 -0.11
C ILE A 188 1.64 7.77 -0.98
N ARG A 189 2.01 7.93 -2.26
CA ARG A 189 1.24 8.73 -3.24
C ARG A 189 0.07 7.97 -3.85
N ARG A 190 -0.88 8.71 -4.41
CA ARG A 190 -2.00 8.16 -5.20
C ARG A 190 -1.55 7.41 -6.45
N GLY A 191 -2.36 6.43 -6.85
CA GLY A 191 -2.11 5.60 -8.04
C GLY A 191 -0.86 4.72 -7.96
N VAL A 192 -0.33 4.48 -6.75
CA VAL A 192 0.78 3.56 -6.55
C VAL A 192 0.28 2.13 -6.49
N ARG A 193 0.95 1.26 -7.24
CA ARG A 193 0.84 -0.19 -7.07
C ARG A 193 1.86 -0.65 -6.04
N LEU A 194 1.40 -0.94 -4.82
CA LEU A 194 2.27 -1.42 -3.76
C LEU A 194 2.72 -2.88 -4.02
N PRO A 195 4.02 -3.20 -3.91
CA PRO A 195 4.51 -4.57 -4.03
C PRO A 195 4.12 -5.40 -2.79
N LYS A 196 3.77 -6.67 -3.00
CA LYS A 196 3.63 -7.63 -1.90
C LYS A 196 5.01 -7.96 -1.33
N LEU A 197 5.17 -7.83 -0.01
CA LEU A 197 6.39 -8.16 0.70
C LEU A 197 6.25 -9.41 1.59
N PRO A 198 7.36 -9.96 2.12
CA PRO A 198 7.31 -11.08 3.03
C PRO A 198 6.47 -10.79 4.28
N LYS A 199 5.61 -11.74 4.64
CA LYS A 199 4.83 -11.70 5.87
C LYS A 199 5.75 -11.94 7.07
N PHE A 200 5.63 -11.12 8.11
CA PHE A 200 6.21 -11.42 9.42
C PHE A 200 5.52 -12.63 10.03
N LYS A 201 6.32 -13.59 10.49
CA LYS A 201 5.85 -14.79 11.18
C LYS A 201 6.26 -14.61 12.64
N GLU A 202 5.27 -14.44 13.51
CA GLU A 202 5.47 -14.65 14.94
C GLU A 202 5.87 -16.12 15.13
N GLU A 203 6.97 -16.35 15.87
CA GLU A 203 7.48 -17.68 16.19
C GLU A 203 6.57 -18.44 17.17
#